data_AF-A0A954F2Y3-F1
#
_entry.id   AF-A0A954F2Y3-F1
#
_cell.length_a   1.000
_cell.length_b   1.000
_cell.length_c   1.000
_cell.angle_alpha   90.00
_cell.angle_beta   90.00
_cell.angle_gamma   90.00
#
_symmetry.space_group_name_H-M   'P 1'
#
loop_
_entity.id
_entity.type
_entity.pdbx_description
1 polymer ?
#
loop_
_entity_poly.entity_id
_entity_poly.type
_entity_poly.pdbx_seq_one_letter_code
_entity_poly.pdbx_strand_id
1 'polypeptide(L)'
;MSVRKEYRVNGVDGFIIDYVRQWNGTYKIYARQHPADPYGRSASYTHLFGNGQICIASGREPRSLDAAKTIAGHWMESYSNYTRTGQMR
;
A
#
# COMPACT_ATOMS: atom_id res chain seq x y z
N MET A 1 18.00 2.03 2.90
CA MET A 1 17.32 2.27 4.19
C MET A 1 15.85 1.94 4.03
N SER A 2 15.28 1.17 4.95
CA SER A 2 13.86 0.88 5.01
C SER A 2 13.25 1.50 6.27
N VAL A 3 12.03 2.00 6.16
CA VAL A 3 11.23 2.46 7.30
C VAL A 3 10.00 1.58 7.36
N ARG A 4 9.82 0.85 8.46
CA ARG A 4 8.59 0.09 8.75
C ARG A 4 7.69 0.92 9.64
N LYS A 5 6.39 0.95 9.33
CA LYS A 5 5.40 1.59 10.19
C LYS A 5 4.09 0.82 10.20
N GLU A 6 3.49 0.77 11.38
CA GLU A 6 2.17 0.22 11.62
C GLU A 6 1.10 1.30 11.45
N TYR A 7 -0.01 0.91 10.85
CA TYR A 7 -1.16 1.78 10.60
C TYR A 7 -2.45 1.07 10.97
N ARG A 8 -3.44 1.87 11.38
CA ARG A 8 -4.83 1.43 11.49
C ARG A 8 -5.73 2.32 10.65
N VAL A 9 -6.60 1.69 9.87
CA VAL A 9 -7.68 2.38 9.17
C VAL A 9 -8.99 2.05 9.85
N ASN A 10 -9.79 3.09 10.15
CA ASN A 10 -11.08 2.98 10.85
C ASN A 10 -11.04 2.22 12.18
N GLY A 11 -9.87 2.15 12.83
CA GLY A 11 -9.68 1.46 14.12
C GLY A 11 -9.66 -0.07 14.06
N VAL A 12 -9.98 -0.68 12.91
CA VAL A 12 -10.17 -2.13 12.75
C VAL A 12 -9.11 -2.74 11.84
N ASP A 13 -8.82 -2.12 10.70
CA ASP A 13 -7.93 -2.70 9.69
C ASP A 13 -6.47 -2.37 9.99
N GLY A 14 -5.71 -3.38 10.37
CA GLY A 14 -4.28 -3.27 10.67
C GLY A 14 -3.41 -3.47 9.43
N PHE A 15 -2.45 -2.57 9.24
CA PHE A 15 -1.47 -2.64 8.16
C PHE A 15 -0.04 -2.49 8.71
N ILE A 16 0.90 -3.20 8.10
CA ILE A 16 2.34 -2.99 8.29
C ILE A 16 2.93 -2.62 6.93
N ILE A 17 3.43 -1.39 6.82
CA ILE A 17 3.98 -0.84 5.58
C ILE A 17 5.48 -0.65 5.70
N ASP A 18 6.24 -1.17 4.72
CA ASP A 18 7.66 -0.90 4.53
C ASP A 18 7.85 0.11 3.39
N TYR A 19 8.60 1.18 3.68
CA TYR A 19 9.07 2.17 2.72
C TYR A 19 10.55 1.92 2.43
N VAL A 20 10.88 1.53 1.21
CA VAL A 20 12.26 1.16 0.83
C VAL A 20 12.82 2.19 -0.14
N ARG A 21 13.78 3.00 0.32
CA ARG A 21 14.49 3.95 -0.54
C ARG A 21 15.36 3.21 -1.56
N GLN A 22 15.18 3.54 -2.83
CA GLN A 22 15.94 3.01 -3.96
C GLN A 22 17.19 3.86 -4.22
N TRP A 23 18.13 3.32 -5.00
CA TRP A 23 19.40 4.00 -5.33
C TRP A 23 19.20 5.32 -6.10
N ASN A 24 18.14 5.41 -6.91
CA ASN A 24 17.77 6.60 -7.68
C ASN A 24 16.96 7.64 -6.87
N GLY A 25 16.85 7.45 -5.55
CA GLY A 25 16.15 8.37 -4.65
C GLY A 25 14.64 8.20 -4.58
N THR A 26 14.03 7.31 -5.36
CA THR A 26 12.59 6.99 -5.22
C THR A 26 12.34 6.01 -4.08
N TYR A 27 11.07 5.79 -3.74
CA TYR A 27 10.66 4.80 -2.75
C TYR A 27 9.76 3.75 -3.37
N LYS A 28 10.02 2.48 -3.03
CA LYS A 28 9.06 1.38 -3.18
C LYS A 28 8.30 1.21 -1.87
N ILE A 29 7.04 0.83 -1.98
CA ILE A 29 6.14 0.63 -0.84
C ILE A 29 5.69 -0.83 -0.84
N TYR A 30 5.80 -1.48 0.32
CA TYR A 30 5.36 -2.85 0.51
C TYR A 30 4.38 -2.95 1.68
N ALA A 31 3.18 -3.47 1.44
CA ALA A 31 2.28 -3.92 2.48
C ALA A 31 2.72 -5.32 2.92
N ARG A 32 3.39 -5.40 4.07
CA ARG A 32 3.82 -6.67 4.69
C ARG A 32 2.69 -7.38 5.41
N GLN A 33 1.77 -6.59 5.95
CA GLN A 33 0.52 -7.03 6.52
C GLN A 33 -0.58 -6.09 6.04
N HIS A 34 -1.70 -6.68 5.69
CA HIS A 34 -2.94 -6.02 5.31
C HIS A 34 -4.11 -6.98 5.65
N PRO A 35 -5.36 -6.51 5.70
CA PRO A 35 -6.52 -7.39 5.83
C PRO A 35 -6.55 -8.45 4.72
N ALA A 36 -7.20 -9.59 4.98
CA ALA A 36 -7.39 -10.61 3.96
C ALA A 36 -8.11 -10.04 2.73
N ASP A 37 -7.91 -10.64 1.57
CA ASP A 37 -8.68 -10.33 0.37
C ASP A 37 -9.91 -11.26 0.27
N PRO A 38 -11.10 -10.83 0.73
CA PRO A 38 -12.28 -11.69 0.73
C PRO A 38 -12.89 -11.90 -0.66
N TYR A 39 -12.53 -11.10 -1.67
CA TYR A 39 -13.08 -11.22 -3.03
C TYR A 39 -12.07 -11.81 -4.02
N GLY A 40 -10.84 -12.09 -3.58
CA GLY A 40 -9.81 -12.79 -4.35
C GLY A 40 -9.50 -12.15 -5.69
N ARG A 41 -9.46 -10.81 -5.76
CA ARG A 41 -9.28 -10.09 -7.04
C ARG A 41 -7.81 -10.02 -7.44
N SER A 42 -7.59 -9.75 -8.72
CA SER A 42 -6.25 -9.61 -9.28
C SER A 42 -5.50 -8.41 -8.71
N ALA A 43 -4.16 -8.46 -8.76
CA ALA A 43 -3.28 -7.36 -8.40
C ALA A 43 -3.56 -6.07 -9.18
N SER A 44 -4.08 -6.18 -10.41
CA SER A 44 -4.51 -5.03 -11.21
C SER A 44 -5.71 -4.29 -10.62
N TYR A 45 -6.53 -4.98 -9.82
CA TYR A 45 -7.68 -4.38 -9.15
C TYR A 45 -7.29 -3.78 -7.79
N THR A 46 -6.59 -4.53 -6.96
CA THR A 46 -6.22 -4.11 -5.59
C THR A 46 -4.97 -3.24 -5.54
N HIS A 47 -4.28 -3.08 -6.67
CA HIS A 47 -2.96 -2.44 -6.76
C HIS A 47 -1.93 -3.06 -5.81
N LEU A 48 -2.06 -4.37 -5.53
CA LEU A 48 -1.17 -5.10 -4.64
C LEU A 48 -0.62 -6.33 -5.36
N PHE A 49 0.69 -6.32 -5.62
CA PHE A 49 1.38 -7.48 -6.19
C PHE A 49 1.53 -8.60 -5.15
N GLY A 50 1.70 -9.84 -5.62
CA GLY A 50 1.80 -11.02 -4.73
C GLY A 50 2.99 -11.01 -3.76
N ASN A 51 3.99 -10.16 -3.99
CA ASN A 51 5.10 -9.94 -3.07
C ASN A 51 4.81 -8.84 -2.01
N GLY A 52 3.58 -8.35 -1.96
CA GLY A 52 3.15 -7.25 -1.09
C GLY A 52 3.51 -5.86 -1.62
N GLN A 53 4.09 -5.72 -2.81
CA GLN A 53 4.42 -4.41 -3.35
C GLN A 53 3.16 -3.67 -3.81
N ILE A 54 2.99 -2.42 -3.37
CA ILE A 54 1.93 -1.54 -3.87
C ILE A 54 2.31 -1.08 -5.28
N CYS A 55 1.39 -1.24 -6.22
CA CYS A 55 1.55 -0.85 -7.61
C CYS A 55 1.47 0.67 -7.74
N ILE A 56 2.55 1.27 -8.22
CA ILE A 56 2.65 2.71 -8.50
C ILE A 56 2.99 2.83 -9.98
N ALA A 57 2.28 3.71 -10.68
CA ALA A 57 2.53 3.95 -12.10
C ALA A 57 3.97 4.42 -12.34
N SER A 58 4.58 3.92 -13.42
CA SER A 58 5.93 4.32 -13.83
C SER A 58 6.03 5.84 -14.01
N GLY A 59 7.08 6.45 -13.47
CA GLY A 59 7.29 7.89 -13.48
C GLY A 59 6.50 8.67 -12.41
N ARG A 60 5.68 7.98 -11.60
CA ARG A 60 4.96 8.55 -10.45
C ARG A 60 5.51 8.04 -9.11
N GLU A 61 6.70 7.46 -9.11
CA GLU A 61 7.31 6.95 -7.89
C GLU A 61 7.60 8.08 -6.90
N PRO A 62 7.25 7.93 -5.61
CA PRO A 62 7.48 8.95 -4.61
C PRO A 62 8.99 9.18 -4.42
N ARG A 63 9.41 10.46 -4.41
CA ARG A 63 10.81 10.87 -4.20
C ARG A 63 11.11 11.33 -2.78
N SER A 64 10.10 11.31 -1.90
CA SER A 64 10.25 11.58 -0.47
C SER A 64 9.52 10.52 0.34
N LEU A 65 9.97 10.32 1.58
CA LEU A 65 9.29 9.42 2.51
C LEU A 65 7.87 9.90 2.81
N ASP A 66 7.65 11.22 2.87
CA ASP A 66 6.34 11.80 3.10
C ASP A 66 5.37 11.50 1.95
N ALA A 67 5.79 11.71 0.70
CA ALA A 67 4.99 11.34 -0.47
C ALA A 67 4.68 9.84 -0.50
N ALA A 68 5.64 8.99 -0.12
CA ALA A 68 5.42 7.55 -0.02
C ALA A 68 4.38 7.21 1.05
N LYS A 69 4.41 7.88 2.21
CA LYS A 69 3.42 7.71 3.27
C LYS A 69 2.03 8.14 2.82
N THR A 70 1.89 9.24 2.10
CA THR A 70 0.62 9.71 1.55
C THR A 70 0.02 8.70 0.56
N ILE A 71 0.83 8.18 -0.37
CA ILE A 71 0.39 7.14 -1.32
C ILE A 71 -0.07 5.89 -0.57
N ALA A 72 0.71 5.43 0.41
CA ALA A 72 0.31 4.28 1.24
C ALA A 72 -0.99 4.55 2.00
N GLY A 73 -1.16 5.75 2.55
CA GLY A 73 -2.37 6.18 3.25
C GLY A 73 -3.62 6.01 2.39
N HIS A 74 -3.61 6.62 1.21
CA HIS A 74 -4.73 6.49 0.26
C HIS A 74 -4.98 5.03 -0.13
N TRP A 75 -3.94 4.27 -0.45
CA TRP A 75 -4.11 2.85 -0.77
C TRP A 75 -4.73 2.06 0.38
N MET A 76 -4.29 2.29 1.63
CA MET A 76 -4.85 1.59 2.81
C MET A 76 -6.32 1.96 3.04
N GLU A 77 -6.71 3.21 2.81
CA GLU A 77 -8.12 3.64 2.87
C GLU A 77 -8.97 2.94 1.80
N SER A 78 -8.50 2.93 0.56
CA SER A 78 -9.16 2.24 -0.56
C SER A 78 -9.26 0.73 -0.33
N TYR A 79 -8.18 0.10 0.14
CA TYR A 79 -8.13 -1.33 0.43
C TYR A 79 -9.04 -1.70 1.60
N SER A 80 -9.06 -0.88 2.65
CA SER A 80 -10.00 -1.03 3.77
C SER A 80 -11.45 -0.93 3.28
N ASN A 81 -11.77 0.01 2.37
CA ASN A 81 -13.11 0.07 1.77
C ASN A 81 -13.41 -1.18 0.92
N TYR A 82 -12.42 -1.64 0.16
CA TYR A 82 -12.52 -2.84 -0.67
C TYR A 82 -12.85 -4.07 0.15
N THR A 83 -12.15 -4.32 1.26
CA THR A 83 -12.38 -5.51 2.10
C THR A 83 -13.82 -5.60 2.64
N ARG A 84 -14.50 -4.45 2.77
CA ARG A 84 -15.89 -4.35 3.26
C ARG A 84 -16.93 -4.38 2.14
N THR A 85 -16.59 -3.88 0.95
CA THR A 85 -17.58 -3.57 -0.10
C THR A 85 -17.31 -4.24 -1.45
N GLY A 86 -16.14 -4.83 -1.63
CA GLY A 86 -15.66 -5.34 -2.91
C GLY A 86 -15.27 -4.24 -3.91
N GLN A 87 -15.18 -2.98 -3.48
CA GLN A 87 -14.87 -1.83 -4.31
C GLN A 87 -13.65 -1.05 -3.82
N MET A 88 -12.66 -0.88 -4.70
CA MET A 88 -11.57 0.10 -4.52
C MET A 88 -12.09 1.50 -4.86
N ARG A 89 -11.65 2.53 -4.14
CA ARG A 89 -12.04 3.93 -4.34
C ARG A 89 -10.83 4.81 -4.54
#